data_AF-A0A7C1E4M8-F1
#
_entry.id   AF-A0A7C1E4M8-F1
#
_cell.length_a   1.000
_cell.length_b   1.000
_cell.length_c   1.000
_cell.angle_alpha   90.00
_cell.angle_beta   90.00
_cell.angle_gamma   90.00
#
_symmetry.space_group_name_H-M   'P 1'
#
loop_
_entity.id
_entity.type
_entity.pdbx_description
1 polymer ?
#
loop_
_entity_poly.entity_id
_entity_poly.type
_entity_poly.pdbx_seq_one_letter_code
_entity_poly.pdbx_strand_id
1 'polypeptide(L)'
;MHFLILCILSSTGIFLIFKIIDRKGFPSFPVIVINYLAATLLGFVLHPGSGSLPEVKQAGWLPVSVLIGVLFIMMFFVVALSTRKADISVTTVASKMSVIFPIVFSMMIDPSDRLSVIKGSGIILALAGVGLTVYRPVSAGVDRKAIYLPLILFLGMGLVDSLVKYAQHHFIRDQD
;
A
#
# COMPACT_ATOMS: atom_id res chain seq x y z
N MET A 1 10.83 -4.18 -19.05
CA MET A 1 10.72 -5.53 -18.45
C MET A 1 11.57 -5.69 -17.18
N HIS A 2 12.83 -5.25 -17.14
CA HIS A 2 13.69 -5.33 -15.95
C HIS A 2 13.06 -4.70 -14.68
N PHE A 3 12.51 -3.48 -14.77
CA PHE A 3 11.85 -2.82 -13.63
C PHE A 3 10.65 -3.60 -13.06
N LEU A 4 9.91 -4.32 -13.91
CA LEU A 4 8.76 -5.12 -13.47
C LEU A 4 9.21 -6.31 -12.62
N ILE A 5 10.30 -6.98 -13.00
CA ILE A 5 10.90 -8.07 -12.22
C ILE A 5 11.40 -7.54 -10.87
N LEU A 6 12.14 -6.43 -10.86
CA LEU A 6 12.59 -5.80 -9.60
C LEU A 6 11.41 -5.41 -8.71
N CYS A 7 10.32 -4.90 -9.29
CA CYS A 7 9.12 -4.54 -8.55
C CYS A 7 8.45 -5.76 -7.91
N ILE A 8 8.35 -6.88 -8.64
CA ILE A 8 7.81 -8.14 -8.11
C ILE A 8 8.69 -8.66 -6.97
N LEU A 9 10.01 -8.70 -7.17
CA LEU A 9 10.95 -9.18 -6.16
C LEU A 9 10.92 -8.30 -4.90
N SER A 10 10.95 -6.99 -5.07
CA SER A 10 10.87 -6.02 -3.98
C SER A 10 9.55 -6.16 -3.21
N SER A 11 8.43 -6.18 -3.93
CA SER A 11 7.11 -6.27 -3.30
C SER A 11 6.90 -7.60 -2.57
N THR A 12 7.40 -8.71 -3.13
CA THR A 12 7.36 -10.02 -2.46
C THR A 12 8.32 -10.06 -1.26
N GLY A 13 9.49 -9.45 -1.39
CA GLY A 13 10.51 -9.35 -0.35
C GLY A 13 10.01 -8.68 0.92
N ILE A 14 9.19 -7.63 0.82
CA ILE A 14 8.57 -6.95 1.97
C ILE A 14 7.79 -7.94 2.86
N PHE A 15 6.88 -8.71 2.26
CA PHE A 15 6.07 -9.69 3.01
C PHE A 15 6.93 -10.81 3.59
N LEU A 16 7.94 -11.27 2.84
CA LEU A 16 8.88 -12.29 3.30
C LEU A 16 9.68 -11.81 4.52
N ILE A 17 10.16 -10.56 4.50
CA ILE A 17 10.88 -9.94 5.63
C ILE A 17 9.98 -9.90 6.87
N PHE A 18 8.74 -9.43 6.74
CA PHE A 18 7.80 -9.42 7.88
C PHE A 18 7.50 -10.82 8.41
N LYS A 19 7.39 -11.84 7.53
CA LYS A 19 7.26 -13.24 7.94
C LYS A 19 8.46 -13.71 8.75
N ILE A 20 9.66 -13.38 8.31
CA ILE A 20 10.91 -13.77 8.98
C ILE A 20 11.01 -13.09 10.35
N ILE A 21 10.70 -11.80 10.43
CA ILE A 21 10.69 -11.02 11.67
C ILE A 21 9.69 -11.59 12.67
N ASP A 22 8.47 -11.92 12.20
CA ASP A 22 7.46 -12.57 13.02
C ASP A 22 7.95 -13.93 13.54
N ARG A 23 8.45 -14.79 12.66
CA ARG A 23 9.02 -16.10 13.04
C ARG A 23 10.19 -16.00 14.02
N LYS A 24 11.01 -14.94 13.92
CA LYS A 24 12.16 -14.69 14.81
C LYS A 24 11.79 -13.87 16.05
N GLY A 25 10.54 -13.42 16.18
CA GLY A 25 10.08 -12.62 17.33
C GLY A 25 10.65 -11.19 17.39
N PHE A 26 11.22 -10.67 16.30
CA PHE A 26 11.78 -9.32 16.28
C PHE A 26 10.66 -8.25 16.29
N PRO A 27 10.91 -7.07 16.87
CA PRO A 27 9.97 -5.96 16.79
C PRO A 27 9.88 -5.43 15.36
N SER A 28 8.67 -5.24 14.85
CA SER A 28 8.46 -4.76 13.46
C SER A 28 8.77 -3.27 13.29
N PHE A 29 8.60 -2.46 14.35
CA PHE A 29 8.74 -1.01 14.27
C PHE A 29 10.15 -0.54 13.87
N PRO A 30 11.26 -1.01 14.47
CA PRO A 30 12.61 -0.63 14.03
C PRO A 30 12.90 -0.98 12.57
N VAL A 31 12.36 -2.10 12.06
CA VAL A 31 12.56 -2.50 10.67
C VAL A 31 11.84 -1.55 9.72
N ILE A 32 10.61 -1.12 10.08
CA ILE A 32 9.89 -0.10 9.31
C ILE A 32 10.68 1.21 9.32
N VAL A 33 11.18 1.66 10.48
CA VAL A 33 12.00 2.87 10.57
C VAL A 33 13.23 2.80 9.66
N ILE A 34 13.98 1.69 9.69
CA ILE A 34 15.15 1.48 8.83
C ILE A 34 14.76 1.53 7.34
N ASN A 35 13.62 0.93 6.96
CA ASN A 35 13.13 1.00 5.58
C ASN A 35 12.86 2.44 5.13
N TYR A 36 12.24 3.27 5.98
CA TYR A 36 11.96 4.67 5.66
C TYR A 36 13.22 5.54 5.64
N LEU A 37 14.18 5.28 6.53
CA LEU A 37 15.49 5.94 6.48
C LEU A 37 16.22 5.60 5.18
N ALA A 38 16.24 4.33 4.78
CA ALA A 38 16.83 3.89 3.52
C ALA A 38 16.13 4.52 2.31
N ALA A 39 14.80 4.54 2.30
CA ALA A 39 14.02 5.16 1.23
C ALA A 39 14.27 6.68 1.14
N THR A 40 14.39 7.35 2.28
CA THR A 40 14.70 8.79 2.33
C THR A 40 16.10 9.07 1.79
N LEU A 41 17.11 8.30 2.24
CA LEU A 41 18.48 8.42 1.76
C LEU A 41 18.58 8.15 0.25
N LEU A 42 17.98 7.06 -0.22
CA LEU A 42 17.91 6.76 -1.65
C LEU A 42 17.16 7.84 -2.43
N GLY A 43 16.09 8.40 -1.86
CA GLY A 43 15.37 9.53 -2.43
C GLY A 43 16.29 10.72 -2.67
N PHE A 44 17.11 11.11 -1.69
CA PHE A 44 18.09 12.19 -1.86
C PHE A 44 19.22 11.85 -2.83
N VAL A 45 19.71 10.61 -2.83
CA VAL A 45 20.82 10.17 -3.71
C VAL A 45 20.37 10.06 -5.17
N LEU A 46 19.16 9.59 -5.41
CA LEU A 46 18.62 9.35 -6.76
C LEU A 46 17.90 10.57 -7.34
N HIS A 47 17.57 11.58 -6.53
CA HIS A 47 16.94 12.79 -7.02
C HIS A 47 17.94 13.58 -7.88
N PRO A 48 17.67 13.77 -9.19
CA PRO A 48 18.61 14.45 -10.10
C PRO A 48 18.65 15.97 -9.92
N GLY A 49 17.75 16.55 -9.12
CA GLY A 49 17.61 17.99 -8.94
C GLY A 49 18.30 18.55 -7.69
N SER A 50 18.66 19.84 -7.74
CA SER A 50 19.07 20.62 -6.59
C SER A 50 17.88 21.40 -6.02
N GLY A 51 16.87 20.71 -5.50
CA GLY A 51 15.72 21.38 -4.86
C GLY A 51 16.20 22.16 -3.63
N SER A 52 16.05 23.48 -3.62
CA SER A 52 16.42 24.27 -2.46
C SER A 52 15.40 24.08 -1.33
N LEU A 53 15.84 24.06 -0.06
CA LEU A 53 14.93 23.93 1.10
C LEU A 53 13.75 24.93 1.07
N PRO A 54 13.93 26.20 0.63
CA PRO A 54 12.84 27.15 0.48
C PRO A 54 11.80 26.75 -0.57
N GLU A 55 12.21 26.17 -1.71
CA GLU A 55 11.31 25.71 -2.76
C GLU A 55 10.43 24.56 -2.28
N VAL A 56 11.01 23.61 -1.54
CA VAL A 56 10.25 22.47 -0.99
C VAL A 56 9.18 22.94 -0.01
N LYS A 57 9.48 23.94 0.83
CA LYS A 57 8.51 24.48 1.80
C LYS A 57 7.30 25.16 1.14
N GLN A 58 7.48 25.70 -0.06
CA GLN A 58 6.42 26.37 -0.82
C GLN A 58 5.71 25.40 -1.79
N ALA A 59 6.19 24.17 -1.91
CA ALA A 59 5.65 23.20 -2.83
C ALA A 59 4.25 22.72 -2.39
N GLY A 60 3.26 22.86 -3.27
CA GLY A 60 1.89 22.43 -3.01
C GLY A 60 1.72 20.93 -2.73
N TRP A 61 2.68 20.09 -3.17
CA TRP A 61 2.66 18.64 -2.92
C TRP A 61 3.12 18.25 -1.51
N LEU A 62 3.86 19.11 -0.79
CA LEU A 62 4.49 18.77 0.49
C LEU A 62 3.49 18.28 1.55
N PRO A 63 2.35 18.95 1.80
CA PRO A 63 1.38 18.50 2.80
C PRO A 63 0.82 17.11 2.49
N VAL A 64 0.53 16.84 1.21
CA VAL A 64 -0.01 15.55 0.76
C VAL A 64 1.06 14.46 0.87
N SER A 65 2.31 14.75 0.53
CA SER A 65 3.43 13.80 0.69
C SER A 65 3.70 13.45 2.16
N VAL A 66 3.62 14.41 3.07
CA VAL A 66 3.76 14.16 4.52
C VAL A 66 2.62 13.26 5.01
N LEU A 67 1.37 13.55 4.62
CA LEU A 67 0.21 12.72 4.96
C LEU A 67 0.37 11.29 4.44
N ILE A 68 0.75 11.14 3.17
CA ILE A 68 1.02 9.83 2.55
C ILE A 68 2.08 9.08 3.35
N GLY A 69 3.21 9.72 3.67
CA GLY A 69 4.30 9.10 4.44
C GLY A 69 3.85 8.59 5.82
N VAL A 70 3.07 9.38 6.56
CA VAL A 70 2.52 8.99 7.87
C VAL A 70 1.56 7.80 7.72
N LEU A 71 0.64 7.85 6.77
CA LEU A 71 -0.30 6.74 6.50
C LEU A 71 0.45 5.46 6.12
N PHE A 72 1.49 5.59 5.32
CA PHE A 72 2.33 4.48 4.88
C PHE A 72 3.01 3.76 6.05
N ILE A 73 3.62 4.49 6.99
CA ILE A 73 4.22 3.92 8.21
C ILE A 73 3.14 3.20 9.04
N MET A 74 1.98 3.83 9.22
CA MET A 74 0.86 3.22 9.94
C MET A 74 0.39 1.94 9.24
N MET A 75 0.27 1.93 7.92
CA MET A 75 -0.17 0.76 7.16
C MET A 75 0.87 -0.36 7.17
N PHE A 76 2.18 -0.06 7.13
CA PHE A 76 3.21 -1.07 7.31
C PHE A 76 3.14 -1.73 8.70
N PHE A 77 2.81 -0.96 9.74
CA PHE A 77 2.57 -1.51 11.06
C PHE A 77 1.34 -2.43 11.08
N VAL A 78 0.25 -2.05 10.39
CA VAL A 78 -0.95 -2.89 10.24
C VAL A 78 -0.63 -4.16 9.44
N VAL A 79 0.18 -4.09 8.36
CA VAL A 79 0.66 -5.26 7.60
C VAL A 79 1.42 -6.22 8.52
N ALA A 80 2.34 -5.69 9.33
CA ALA A 80 3.07 -6.50 10.29
C ALA A 80 2.12 -7.18 11.28
N LEU A 81 1.22 -6.43 11.92
CA LEU A 81 0.27 -6.94 12.91
C LEU A 81 -0.72 -7.95 12.32
N SER A 82 -1.22 -7.69 11.11
CA SER A 82 -2.09 -8.59 10.35
C SER A 82 -1.37 -9.88 9.98
N THR A 83 -0.09 -9.80 9.58
CA THR A 83 0.72 -11.00 9.28
C THR A 83 0.82 -11.92 10.51
N ARG A 84 1.00 -11.35 11.71
CA ARG A 84 1.08 -12.13 12.96
C ARG A 84 -0.26 -12.75 13.36
N LYS A 85 -1.37 -12.03 13.15
CA LYS A 85 -2.69 -12.39 13.71
C LYS A 85 -3.64 -13.08 12.74
N ALA A 86 -3.57 -12.77 11.44
CA ALA A 86 -4.53 -13.20 10.42
C ALA A 86 -3.93 -14.09 9.33
N ASP A 87 -2.66 -14.48 9.47
CA ASP A 87 -1.82 -15.14 8.46
C ASP A 87 -1.33 -14.23 7.33
N ILE A 88 -0.16 -14.56 6.80
CA ILE A 88 0.47 -13.83 5.70
C ILE A 88 -0.34 -13.91 4.40
N SER A 89 -1.03 -15.02 4.15
CA SER A 89 -1.78 -15.23 2.91
C SER A 89 -2.97 -14.27 2.85
N VAL A 90 -3.74 -14.19 3.94
CA VAL A 90 -4.89 -13.27 4.03
C VAL A 90 -4.43 -11.82 3.97
N THR A 91 -3.35 -11.50 4.69
CA THR A 91 -2.76 -10.15 4.70
C THR A 91 -2.30 -9.71 3.31
N THR A 92 -1.62 -10.60 2.57
CA THR A 92 -1.11 -10.31 1.23
C THR A 92 -2.26 -10.11 0.24
N VAL A 93 -3.29 -10.97 0.30
CA VAL A 93 -4.46 -10.82 -0.58
C VAL A 93 -5.21 -9.53 -0.30
N ALA A 94 -5.48 -9.19 0.97
CA ALA A 94 -6.12 -7.93 1.34
C ALA A 94 -5.33 -6.72 0.82
N SER A 95 -4.00 -6.73 0.98
CA SER A 95 -3.13 -5.66 0.47
C SER A 95 -3.19 -5.54 -1.04
N LYS A 96 -3.04 -6.66 -1.77
CA LYS A 96 -2.96 -6.65 -3.24
C LYS A 96 -4.29 -6.29 -3.90
N MET A 97 -5.40 -6.72 -3.31
CA MET A 97 -6.74 -6.40 -3.82
C MET A 97 -7.15 -4.97 -3.53
N SER A 98 -6.45 -4.25 -2.64
CA SER A 98 -6.67 -2.82 -2.37
C SER A 98 -6.46 -1.94 -3.60
N VAL A 99 -5.80 -2.45 -4.64
CA VAL A 99 -5.61 -1.79 -5.94
C VAL A 99 -6.92 -1.36 -6.59
N ILE A 100 -8.04 -1.92 -6.16
CA ILE A 100 -9.38 -1.51 -6.59
C ILE A 100 -9.71 -0.04 -6.29
N PHE A 101 -9.25 0.48 -5.15
CA PHE A 101 -9.52 1.86 -4.74
C PHE A 101 -8.85 2.88 -5.66
N PRO A 102 -7.52 2.84 -5.92
CA PRO A 102 -6.90 3.78 -6.84
C PRO A 102 -7.42 3.61 -8.28
N ILE A 103 -7.85 2.41 -8.68
CA ILE A 103 -8.48 2.18 -9.99
C ILE A 103 -9.82 2.92 -10.08
N VAL A 104 -10.71 2.75 -9.10
CA VAL A 104 -12.00 3.46 -9.05
C VAL A 104 -11.79 4.97 -8.93
N PHE A 105 -10.85 5.40 -8.09
CA PHE A 105 -10.52 6.80 -7.89
C PHE A 105 -9.96 7.44 -9.17
N SER A 106 -9.10 6.73 -9.91
CA SER A 106 -8.59 7.18 -11.21
C SER A 106 -9.72 7.40 -12.21
N MET A 107 -10.73 6.53 -12.26
CA MET A 107 -11.91 6.70 -13.12
C MET A 107 -12.80 7.87 -12.70
N MET A 108 -12.82 8.22 -11.41
CA MET A 108 -13.60 9.37 -10.93
C MET A 108 -12.94 10.70 -11.32
N ILE A 109 -11.60 10.73 -11.37
CA ILE A 109 -10.83 11.94 -11.66
C ILE A 109 -10.59 12.13 -13.16
N ASP A 110 -10.42 11.04 -13.91
CA ASP A 110 -10.20 11.08 -15.36
C ASP A 110 -11.54 10.86 -16.11
N PRO A 111 -12.13 11.91 -16.71
CA PRO A 111 -13.40 11.79 -17.42
C PRO A 111 -13.34 10.91 -18.67
N SER A 112 -12.14 10.67 -19.19
CA SER A 112 -11.92 9.80 -20.35
C SER A 112 -11.90 8.31 -19.95
N ASP A 113 -11.65 8.01 -18.67
CA ASP A 113 -11.55 6.65 -18.18
C ASP A 113 -12.90 6.08 -17.72
N ARG A 114 -13.68 5.56 -18.68
CA ARG A 114 -15.03 5.05 -18.42
C ARG A 114 -15.02 3.65 -17.80
N LEU A 115 -16.04 3.37 -17.00
CA LEU A 115 -16.32 2.04 -16.47
C LEU A 115 -16.68 1.08 -17.61
N SER A 116 -15.73 0.24 -17.99
CA SER A 116 -15.98 -0.87 -18.91
C SER A 116 -16.57 -2.07 -18.17
N VAL A 117 -17.25 -2.96 -18.90
CA VAL A 117 -17.76 -4.23 -18.34
C VAL A 117 -16.64 -5.04 -17.67
N ILE A 118 -15.45 -5.05 -18.28
CA ILE A 118 -14.26 -5.73 -17.76
C ILE A 118 -13.84 -5.13 -16.41
N LYS A 119 -13.74 -3.79 -16.33
CA LYS A 119 -13.39 -3.08 -15.08
C LYS A 119 -14.42 -3.32 -13.98
N GLY A 120 -15.71 -3.23 -14.31
CA GLY A 120 -16.80 -3.53 -13.38
C GLY A 120 -16.74 -4.97 -12.86
N SER A 121 -16.54 -5.95 -13.73
CA SER A 121 -16.40 -7.35 -13.32
C SER A 121 -15.16 -7.58 -12.44
N GLY A 122 -14.03 -6.95 -12.76
CA GLY A 122 -12.81 -7.03 -11.96
C GLY A 122 -13.00 -6.46 -10.55
N ILE A 123 -13.77 -5.36 -10.44
CA ILE A 123 -14.12 -4.76 -9.16
C ILE A 123 -14.93 -5.74 -8.30
N ILE A 124 -15.99 -6.33 -8.87
CA ILE A 124 -16.84 -7.30 -8.18
C ILE A 124 -16.03 -8.53 -7.75
N LEU A 125 -15.22 -9.09 -8.65
CA LEU A 125 -14.41 -10.27 -8.38
C LEU A 125 -13.36 -10.02 -7.30
N ALA A 126 -12.72 -8.85 -7.28
CA ALA A 126 -11.76 -8.50 -6.23
C ALA A 126 -12.43 -8.37 -4.86
N LEU A 127 -13.60 -7.71 -4.77
CA LEU A 127 -14.37 -7.62 -3.53
C LEU A 127 -14.81 -9.01 -3.04
N ALA A 128 -15.30 -9.86 -3.94
CA ALA A 128 -15.64 -11.24 -3.63
C ALA A 128 -14.41 -12.05 -3.16
N GLY A 129 -13.28 -11.90 -3.85
CA GLY A 129 -12.02 -12.57 -3.53
C GLY A 129 -11.49 -12.19 -2.15
N VAL A 130 -11.52 -10.90 -1.80
CA VAL A 130 -11.17 -10.44 -0.45
C VAL A 130 -12.13 -11.01 0.58
N GLY A 131 -13.44 -10.93 0.34
CA GLY A 131 -14.46 -11.47 1.24
C GLY A 131 -14.26 -12.96 1.52
N LEU A 132 -14.04 -13.77 0.47
CA LEU A 132 -13.80 -15.21 0.58
C LEU A 132 -12.46 -15.54 1.24
N THR A 133 -11.42 -14.73 1.03
CA THR A 133 -10.10 -14.95 1.66
C THR A 133 -10.12 -14.62 3.15
N VAL A 134 -10.91 -13.62 3.53
CA VAL A 134 -11.10 -13.22 4.94
C VAL A 134 -12.07 -14.18 5.64
N TYR A 135 -13.01 -14.78 4.92
CA TYR A 135 -13.95 -15.76 5.47
C TYR A 135 -13.22 -17.03 5.93
N ARG A 136 -13.21 -17.27 7.24
CA ARG A 136 -12.76 -18.53 7.82
C ARG A 136 -13.93 -19.27 8.46
N PRO A 137 -14.09 -20.58 8.18
CA PRO A 137 -15.12 -21.38 8.85
C PRO A 137 -14.89 -21.40 10.36
N VAL A 138 -15.98 -21.31 11.11
CA VAL A 138 -16.04 -21.07 12.57
C VAL A 138 -15.38 -22.19 13.41
N SER A 139 -14.93 -23.29 12.81
CA SER A 139 -14.48 -24.49 13.53
C SER A 139 -13.07 -24.43 14.15
N ALA A 140 -12.34 -23.32 14.05
CA ALA A 140 -10.92 -23.29 14.42
C ALA A 140 -10.53 -22.25 15.48
N GLY A 141 -11.36 -21.97 16.50
CA GLY A 141 -10.93 -21.17 17.67
C GLY A 141 -10.31 -19.79 17.37
N VAL A 142 -10.54 -19.26 16.16
CA VAL A 142 -9.94 -18.02 15.67
C VAL A 142 -10.69 -16.86 16.29
N ASP A 143 -9.97 -15.97 16.97
CA ASP A 143 -10.54 -14.73 17.50
C ASP A 143 -11.19 -13.93 16.35
N ARG A 144 -12.50 -13.72 16.43
CA ARG A 144 -13.28 -12.93 15.45
C ARG A 144 -12.63 -11.55 15.22
N LYS A 145 -11.88 -11.03 16.20
CA LYS A 145 -11.17 -9.76 16.09
C LYS A 145 -10.00 -9.79 15.09
N ALA A 146 -9.48 -10.97 14.74
CA ALA A 146 -8.42 -11.13 13.75
C ALA A 146 -8.86 -10.74 12.32
N ILE A 147 -10.18 -10.72 12.05
CA ILE A 147 -10.76 -10.32 10.76
C ILE A 147 -10.69 -8.81 10.51
N TYR A 148 -10.68 -7.99 11.57
CA TYR A 148 -10.64 -6.53 11.41
C TYR A 148 -9.32 -6.04 10.80
N LEU A 149 -8.21 -6.73 11.06
CA LEU A 149 -6.90 -6.31 10.59
C LEU A 149 -6.77 -6.36 9.06
N PRO A 150 -7.10 -7.48 8.38
CA PRO A 150 -7.16 -7.51 6.92
C PRO A 150 -8.12 -6.48 6.31
N LEU A 151 -9.25 -6.20 6.98
CA LEU A 151 -10.22 -5.21 6.48
C LEU A 151 -9.68 -3.77 6.60
N ILE A 152 -9.12 -3.40 7.75
CA ILE A 152 -8.45 -2.11 7.96
C ILE A 152 -7.32 -1.95 6.94
N LEU A 153 -6.56 -3.02 6.70
CA LEU A 153 -5.49 -3.03 5.73
C LEU A 153 -6.02 -2.81 4.31
N PHE A 154 -7.09 -3.50 3.92
CA PHE A 154 -7.71 -3.35 2.60
C PHE A 154 -8.16 -1.91 2.34
N LEU A 155 -8.87 -1.32 3.30
CA LEU A 155 -9.35 0.06 3.20
C LEU A 155 -8.20 1.08 3.27
N GLY A 156 -7.28 0.89 4.21
CA GLY A 156 -6.20 1.82 4.49
C GLY A 156 -5.13 1.83 3.39
N MET A 157 -4.72 0.67 2.88
CA MET A 157 -3.83 0.60 1.70
C MET A 157 -4.51 1.18 0.47
N GLY A 158 -5.80 0.90 0.27
CA GLY A 158 -6.57 1.47 -0.82
C GLY A 158 -6.64 3.00 -0.78
N LEU A 159 -6.82 3.57 0.42
CA LEU A 159 -6.78 5.01 0.64
C LEU A 159 -5.39 5.60 0.34
N VAL A 160 -4.32 4.97 0.84
CA VAL A 160 -2.94 5.42 0.59
C VAL A 160 -2.64 5.44 -0.89
N ASP A 161 -2.93 4.34 -1.60
CA ASP A 161 -2.65 4.25 -3.04
C ASP A 161 -3.50 5.25 -3.85
N SER A 162 -4.74 5.51 -3.42
CA SER A 162 -5.61 6.52 -4.05
C SER A 162 -5.08 7.94 -3.81
N LEU A 163 -4.56 8.24 -2.60
CA LEU A 163 -3.91 9.52 -2.30
C LEU A 163 -2.62 9.70 -3.11
N VAL A 164 -1.85 8.64 -3.33
CA VAL A 164 -0.70 8.67 -4.24
C VAL A 164 -1.16 9.00 -5.65
N LYS A 165 -2.24 8.37 -6.13
CA LYS A 165 -2.79 8.65 -7.46
C LYS A 165 -3.32 10.09 -7.58
N TYR A 166 -3.96 10.61 -6.53
CA TYR A 166 -4.35 12.02 -6.42
C TYR A 166 -3.14 12.94 -6.52
N ALA A 167 -2.10 12.66 -5.74
CA ALA A 167 -0.89 13.48 -5.70
C ALA A 167 -0.19 13.51 -7.06
N GLN A 168 -0.13 12.35 -7.73
CA GLN A 168 0.36 12.24 -9.10
C GLN A 168 -0.46 13.12 -10.05
N HIS A 169 -1.77 12.92 -10.12
CA HIS A 169 -2.63 13.65 -11.06
C HIS A 169 -2.62 15.18 -10.87
N HIS A 170 -2.56 15.66 -9.61
CA HIS A 170 -2.70 17.09 -9.32
C HIS A 170 -1.38 17.86 -9.21
N PHE A 171 -0.29 17.21 -8.82
CA PHE A 171 0.99 17.89 -8.55
C PHE A 171 2.14 17.42 -9.42
N ILE A 172 2.04 16.24 -10.02
CA ILE A 172 3.04 15.70 -10.92
C ILE A 172 2.46 15.80 -12.32
N ARG A 173 2.82 16.87 -13.05
CA ARG A 173 2.50 16.92 -14.48
C ARG A 173 3.25 15.79 -15.17
N ASP A 174 2.56 15.00 -15.99
CA ASP A 174 3.16 14.10 -16.97
C ASP A 174 3.88 14.95 -18.04
N GLN A 175 4.97 15.58 -17.65
CA GLN A 175 5.96 16.20 -18.51
C GLN A 175 7.31 15.81 -17.93
N ASP A 176 7.70 14.56 -18.21
CA ASP A 176 8.95 14.14 -18.86
C ASP A 176 9.05 12.61 -18.93
#